data_AF-A0A1Y2BCK7-F1
#
_entry.id   AF-A0A1Y2BCK7-F1
#
_cell.length_a   1.000
_cell.length_b   1.000
_cell.length_c   1.000
_cell.angle_alpha   90.00
_cell.angle_beta   90.00
_cell.angle_gamma   90.00
#
_symmetry.space_group_name_H-M   'P 1'
#
loop_
_entity.id
_entity.type
_entity.pdbx_description
1 polymer ?
#
loop_
_entity_poly.entity_id
_entity_poly.type
_entity_poly.pdbx_seq_one_letter_code
_entity_poly.pdbx_strand_id
1 'polypeptide(L)'
;MSALLTPVLWCFLPSQITHFILPHLSSNFPAIFPPAPRNSPSYARNYRLAFTGVVVLWLSWTFMREGSSRGEQVLVEDWYALLGVARDVDDDGLKRAFRTLSRLYHPDRAGPGQEDTFILIRHAYETLLDPVKRYAYDRFGPDILTSPKTVSLREYMLAGLMRSSGFYIASMGFMLLLAVSGRARQGAYVMA
;
A
#
# COMPACT_ATOMS: atom_id res chain seq x y z
N MET A 1 25.14 -5.80 2.97
CA MET A 1 25.84 -4.68 2.30
C MET A 1 24.98 -3.97 1.23
N SER A 2 23.71 -4.36 1.04
CA SER A 2 22.81 -3.81 0.00
C SER A 2 22.01 -2.56 0.44
N ALA A 3 21.83 -2.31 1.75
CA ALA A 3 20.97 -1.22 2.24
C ALA A 3 21.51 0.20 1.98
N LEU A 4 22.83 0.37 1.82
CA LEU A 4 23.45 1.67 1.53
C LEU A 4 23.58 1.95 0.03
N LEU A 5 23.61 0.92 -0.82
CA LEU A 5 23.69 1.07 -2.27
C LEU A 5 22.35 1.51 -2.87
N THR A 6 21.24 1.03 -2.31
CA THR A 6 19.89 1.38 -2.78
C THR A 6 19.63 2.90 -2.76
N PRO A 7 19.79 3.63 -1.65
CA PRO A 7 19.54 5.08 -1.63
C PRO A 7 20.51 5.88 -2.50
N VAL A 8 21.76 5.43 -2.65
CA VAL A 8 22.75 6.08 -3.52
C VAL A 8 22.38 5.91 -4.99
N LEU A 9 21.98 4.70 -5.40
CA LEU A 9 21.47 4.43 -6.75
C LEU A 9 20.20 5.25 -7.05
N TRP A 10 19.36 5.48 -6.03
CA TRP A 10 18.15 6.30 -6.11
C TRP A 10 18.39 7.77 -6.44
N CYS A 11 19.54 8.33 -6.08
CA CYS A 11 19.87 9.71 -6.40
C CYS A 11 20.22 9.92 -7.88
N PHE A 12 20.67 8.88 -8.59
CA PHE A 12 21.18 8.99 -9.96
C PHE A 12 20.28 8.34 -11.00
N LEU A 13 19.49 7.31 -10.66
CA LEU A 13 18.64 6.63 -11.63
C LEU A 13 17.61 7.56 -12.30
N PRO A 14 16.84 8.38 -11.56
CA PRO A 14 15.79 9.18 -12.17
C PRO A 14 16.33 10.24 -13.16
N SER A 15 17.50 10.81 -12.88
CA SER A 15 18.12 11.80 -13.79
C SER A 15 18.60 11.15 -15.09
N GLN A 16 19.23 9.98 -14.99
CA GLN A 16 19.72 9.24 -16.17
C GLN A 16 18.56 8.74 -17.04
N ILE A 17 17.51 8.20 -16.42
CA ILE A 17 16.29 7.76 -17.12
C ILE A 17 15.63 8.95 -17.82
N THR A 18 15.55 10.11 -17.16
CA THR A 18 14.95 11.31 -17.76
C THR A 18 15.72 11.78 -18.99
N HIS A 19 17.05 11.79 -18.93
CA HIS A 19 17.88 12.15 -20.09
C HIS A 19 17.72 11.19 -21.28
N PHE A 20 17.49 9.91 -21.01
CA PHE A 20 17.28 8.90 -22.04
C PHE A 20 15.88 8.97 -22.66
N ILE A 21 14.86 9.23 -21.85
CA ILE A 21 13.46 9.24 -22.28
C ILE A 21 13.07 10.57 -22.93
N LEU A 22 13.68 11.69 -22.54
CA LEU A 22 13.30 13.03 -23.02
C LEU A 22 13.33 13.19 -24.56
N PRO A 23 14.34 12.69 -25.31
CA PRO A 23 14.34 12.73 -26.78
C PRO A 23 13.18 11.94 -27.41
N HIS A 24 12.85 10.78 -26.82
CA HIS A 24 11.72 9.96 -27.26
C HIS A 24 10.37 10.62 -26.95
N LEU A 25 10.23 11.27 -25.79
CA LEU A 25 9.05 12.05 -25.46
C LEU A 25 8.87 13.25 -26.39
N SER A 26 9.95 13.95 -26.74
CA SER A 26 9.88 15.07 -27.67
C SER A 26 9.53 14.65 -29.10
N SER A 27 9.95 13.45 -29.51
CA SER A 27 9.64 12.90 -30.84
C SER A 27 8.20 12.41 -30.95
N ASN A 28 7.67 11.76 -29.90
CA ASN A 28 6.32 11.18 -29.91
C ASN A 28 5.24 12.17 -29.46
N PHE A 29 5.58 13.15 -28.63
CA PHE A 29 4.65 14.12 -28.04
C PHE A 29 5.15 15.58 -28.18
N PRO A 30 5.34 16.09 -29.41
CA PRO A 30 5.87 17.43 -29.64
C PRO A 30 4.97 18.55 -29.09
N ALA A 31 3.67 18.29 -28.90
CA ALA A 31 2.72 19.23 -28.30
C ALA A 31 2.97 19.48 -26.81
N ILE A 32 3.55 18.50 -26.10
CA ILE A 32 3.83 18.57 -24.65
C ILE A 32 5.31 18.87 -24.40
N PHE A 33 6.19 18.30 -25.23
CA PHE A 33 7.64 18.44 -25.15
C PHE A 33 8.21 18.97 -26.47
N PRO A 34 8.17 20.30 -26.71
CA PRO A 34 8.72 20.87 -27.94
C PRO A 34 10.23 20.65 -28.02
N PRO A 35 10.80 20.39 -29.21
CA PRO A 35 12.24 20.21 -29.37
C PRO A 35 12.97 21.49 -28.94
N ALA A 36 13.90 21.35 -28.00
CA ALA A 36 14.63 22.47 -27.42
C ALA A 36 16.11 22.12 -27.30
N PRO A 37 17.04 23.02 -27.67
CA PRO A 37 18.47 22.78 -27.52
C PRO A 37 18.84 22.76 -26.03
N ARG A 38 19.84 21.93 -25.65
CA ARG A 38 20.19 21.62 -24.24
C ARG A 38 20.47 22.83 -23.35
N ASN A 39 20.90 23.95 -23.93
CA ASN A 39 21.26 25.19 -23.24
C ASN A 39 20.11 26.23 -23.17
N SER A 40 18.90 25.88 -23.63
CA SER A 40 17.75 26.80 -23.62
C SER A 40 16.89 26.69 -22.35
N PRO A 41 16.23 27.78 -21.92
CA PRO A 41 15.29 27.74 -20.80
C PRO A 41 14.10 26.81 -21.07
N SER A 42 13.73 26.60 -22.34
CA SER A 42 12.70 25.65 -22.77
C SER A 42 13.10 24.19 -22.50
N TYR A 43 14.37 23.83 -22.69
CA TYR A 43 14.87 22.48 -22.37
C TYR A 43 14.83 22.20 -20.86
N ALA A 44 15.20 23.18 -20.03
CA ALA A 44 15.12 23.06 -18.56
C ALA A 44 13.66 22.88 -18.08
N ARG A 45 12.69 23.50 -18.74
CA ARG A 45 11.26 23.28 -18.47
C ARG A 45 10.83 21.85 -18.85
N ASN A 46 11.20 21.39 -20.03
CA ASN A 46 10.85 20.05 -20.52
C ASN A 46 11.48 18.95 -19.66
N TYR A 47 12.74 19.11 -19.25
CA TYR A 47 13.44 18.18 -18.38
C TYR A 47 12.75 18.05 -17.01
N ARG A 48 12.34 19.17 -16.39
CA ARG A 48 11.61 19.14 -15.10
C ARG A 48 10.31 18.36 -15.20
N LEU A 49 9.53 18.59 -16.26
CA LEU A 49 8.26 17.89 -16.48
C LEU A 49 8.47 16.38 -16.69
N ALA A 50 9.45 15.99 -17.51
CA ALA A 50 9.76 14.59 -17.74
C ALA A 50 10.28 13.90 -16.46
N PHE A 51 11.15 14.57 -15.69
CA PHE A 51 11.65 14.06 -14.43
C PHE A 51 10.53 13.81 -13.41
N THR A 52 9.64 14.78 -13.23
CA THR A 52 8.48 14.63 -12.33
C THR A 52 7.58 13.49 -12.78
N GLY A 53 7.33 13.34 -14.09
CA GLY A 53 6.55 12.22 -14.63
C GLY A 53 7.18 10.86 -14.33
N VAL A 54 8.50 10.72 -14.50
CA VAL A 54 9.24 9.48 -14.19
C VAL A 54 9.13 9.14 -12.70
N VAL A 55 9.32 10.11 -11.82
CA VAL A 55 9.23 9.90 -10.36
C VAL A 55 7.81 9.54 -9.95
N VAL A 56 6.78 10.21 -10.48
CA VAL A 56 5.38 9.92 -10.16
C VAL A 56 4.98 8.55 -10.68
N LEU A 57 5.32 8.21 -11.93
CA LEU A 57 5.03 6.90 -12.51
C LEU A 57 5.73 5.80 -11.72
N TRP A 58 6.97 6.04 -11.31
CA TRP A 58 7.74 5.10 -10.50
C TRP A 58 7.18 4.96 -9.09
N LEU A 59 6.82 6.05 -8.40
CA LEU A 59 6.18 6.01 -7.07
C LEU A 59 4.79 5.36 -7.12
N SER A 60 4.07 5.56 -8.23
CA SER A 60 2.78 4.91 -8.48
C SER A 60 2.98 3.41 -8.74
N TRP A 61 4.03 3.04 -9.48
CA TRP A 61 4.42 1.65 -9.73
C TRP A 61 4.90 0.97 -8.45
N THR A 62 5.72 1.61 -7.63
CA THR A 62 6.12 1.05 -6.33
C THR A 62 4.93 0.91 -5.43
N PHE A 63 4.05 1.90 -5.32
CA PHE A 63 2.85 1.78 -4.52
C PHE A 63 1.91 0.67 -5.03
N MET A 64 1.72 0.52 -6.34
CA MET A 64 0.93 -0.60 -6.91
C MET A 64 1.59 -1.95 -6.63
N ARG A 65 2.91 -2.03 -6.84
CA ARG A 65 3.69 -3.24 -6.61
C ARG A 65 3.67 -3.61 -5.14
N GLU A 66 3.90 -2.67 -4.24
CA GLU A 66 4.01 -2.82 -2.79
C GLU A 66 2.65 -2.98 -2.10
N GLY A 67 1.60 -2.34 -2.66
CA GLY A 67 0.21 -2.59 -2.30
C GLY A 67 -0.27 -3.99 -2.65
N SER A 68 0.24 -4.57 -3.75
CA SER A 68 0.00 -5.98 -4.10
C SER A 68 0.99 -6.95 -3.44
N SER A 69 2.23 -6.56 -3.18
CA SER A 69 3.26 -7.44 -2.60
C SER A 69 3.29 -7.46 -1.08
N ARG A 70 2.38 -6.75 -0.41
CA ARG A 70 1.92 -7.10 0.95
C ARG A 70 1.10 -8.40 0.98
N GLY A 71 0.90 -9.06 -0.16
CA GLY A 71 0.36 -10.41 -0.28
C GLY A 71 1.42 -11.51 -0.34
N GLU A 72 2.72 -11.19 -0.43
CA GLU A 72 3.76 -12.21 -0.67
C GLU A 72 5.01 -11.95 0.16
N GLN A 73 4.87 -12.07 1.48
CA GLN A 73 5.86 -12.51 2.48
C GLN A 73 5.21 -12.37 3.86
N VAL A 74 4.09 -13.08 4.05
CA VAL A 74 3.31 -13.02 5.27
C VAL A 74 3.28 -14.42 5.85
N LEU A 75 4.30 -14.73 6.65
CA LEU A 75 4.17 -15.67 7.77
C LEU A 75 3.34 -15.02 8.91
N VAL A 76 2.33 -14.21 8.57
CA VAL A 76 1.35 -13.65 9.51
C VAL A 76 0.05 -14.41 9.27
N GLU A 77 -0.02 -15.55 9.94
CA GLU A 77 -1.23 -16.08 10.57
C GLU A 77 -2.54 -15.84 9.81
N ASP A 78 -2.73 -16.56 8.71
CA ASP A 78 -4.08 -16.79 8.21
C ASP A 78 -4.82 -17.57 9.32
N TRP A 79 -5.77 -16.93 10.01
CA TRP A 79 -6.46 -17.51 11.17
C TRP A 79 -7.15 -18.83 10.80
N TYR A 80 -7.60 -18.95 9.54
CA TYR A 80 -8.17 -20.19 9.00
C TYR A 80 -7.10 -21.28 8.88
N ALA A 81 -5.90 -20.95 8.40
CA ALA A 81 -4.79 -21.90 8.33
C ALA A 81 -4.29 -22.30 9.72
N LEU A 82 -4.26 -21.36 10.68
CA LEU A 82 -3.89 -21.64 12.08
C LEU A 82 -4.86 -22.63 12.73
N LEU A 83 -6.15 -22.48 12.47
CA LEU A 83 -7.17 -23.41 12.96
C LEU A 83 -7.30 -24.68 12.11
N GLY A 84 -6.62 -24.76 10.97
CA GLY A 84 -6.69 -25.89 10.03
C GLY A 84 -8.06 -26.04 9.36
N VAL A 85 -8.77 -24.93 9.14
CA VAL A 85 -10.12 -24.90 8.55
C VAL A 85 -10.15 -24.13 7.24
N ALA A 86 -11.14 -24.42 6.40
CA ALA A 86 -11.39 -23.67 5.18
C ALA A 86 -12.07 -22.32 5.48
N ARG A 87 -11.98 -21.37 4.54
CA ARG A 87 -12.55 -20.02 4.71
C ARG A 87 -14.09 -20.00 4.74
N ASP A 88 -14.72 -21.02 4.16
CA ASP A 88 -16.16 -21.25 4.13
C ASP A 88 -16.66 -22.07 5.34
N VAL A 89 -15.80 -22.32 6.34
CA VAL A 89 -16.18 -23.09 7.53
C VAL A 89 -17.35 -22.45 8.27
N ASP A 90 -18.31 -23.31 8.64
CA ASP A 90 -19.45 -22.98 9.48
C ASP A 90 -19.04 -22.88 10.96
N ASP A 91 -19.85 -22.22 11.78
CA ASP A 91 -19.58 -21.94 13.19
C ASP A 91 -19.33 -23.24 13.99
N ASP A 92 -20.02 -24.31 13.64
CA ASP A 92 -19.85 -25.62 14.26
C ASP A 92 -18.52 -26.28 13.88
N GLY A 93 -18.06 -26.08 12.64
CA GLY A 93 -16.74 -26.53 12.20
C GLY A 93 -15.63 -25.79 12.94
N LEU A 94 -15.79 -24.47 13.11
CA LEU A 94 -14.87 -23.62 13.84
C LEU A 94 -14.75 -24.04 15.32
N LYS A 95 -15.89 -24.31 15.99
CA LYS A 95 -15.92 -24.83 17.37
C LYS A 95 -15.23 -26.17 17.51
N ARG A 96 -15.40 -27.08 16.54
CA ARG A 96 -14.74 -28.39 16.55
C ARG A 96 -13.22 -28.26 16.42
N ALA A 97 -12.76 -27.45 15.48
CA ALA A 97 -11.33 -27.18 15.28
C ALA A 97 -10.69 -26.58 16.54
N PHE A 98 -11.32 -25.55 17.11
CA PHE A 98 -10.86 -24.91 18.35
C PHE A 98 -10.80 -25.89 19.52
N ARG A 99 -11.79 -26.76 19.71
CA ARG A 99 -11.79 -27.77 20.79
C ARG A 99 -10.64 -28.76 20.66
N THR A 100 -10.33 -29.19 19.44
CA THR A 100 -9.22 -30.12 19.16
C THR A 100 -7.88 -29.47 19.48
N LEU A 101 -7.65 -28.25 18.97
CA LEU A 101 -6.42 -27.50 19.19
C LEU A 101 -6.26 -27.07 20.65
N SER A 102 -7.33 -26.65 21.32
CA SER A 102 -7.31 -26.27 22.74
C SER A 102 -6.88 -27.43 23.64
N ARG A 103 -7.25 -28.67 23.32
CA ARG A 103 -6.81 -29.86 24.08
C ARG A 103 -5.34 -30.16 23.87
N LEU A 104 -4.82 -29.88 22.68
CA LEU A 104 -3.44 -30.13 22.29
C LEU A 104 -2.48 -29.08 22.89
N TYR A 105 -2.88 -27.81 22.86
CA TYR A 105 -2.08 -26.66 23.29
C TYR A 105 -2.47 -26.12 24.67
N HIS A 106 -3.27 -26.87 25.44
CA HIS A 106 -3.65 -26.43 26.80
C HIS A 106 -2.38 -26.21 27.66
N PRO A 107 -2.27 -25.10 28.42
CA PRO A 107 -1.08 -24.82 29.24
C PRO A 107 -0.74 -25.96 30.22
N ASP A 108 -1.77 -26.63 30.77
CA ASP A 108 -1.58 -27.79 31.65
C ASP A 108 -0.98 -29.04 30.97
N ARG A 109 -1.10 -29.17 29.64
CA ARG A 109 -0.67 -30.37 28.89
C ARG A 109 0.56 -30.16 28.03
N ALA A 110 0.72 -28.97 27.47
CA ALA A 110 1.70 -28.69 26.42
C ALA A 110 3.08 -28.27 26.96
N GLY A 111 3.17 -27.92 28.24
CA GLY A 111 4.41 -27.49 28.89
C GLY A 111 4.78 -26.02 28.61
N PRO A 112 5.87 -25.51 29.21
CA PRO A 112 6.27 -24.11 29.08
C PRO A 112 6.70 -23.77 27.64
N GLY A 113 6.17 -22.67 27.10
CA GLY A 113 6.48 -22.16 25.74
C GLY A 113 5.36 -22.35 24.71
N GLN A 114 4.28 -23.05 25.04
CA GLN A 114 3.11 -23.25 24.16
C GLN A 114 1.96 -22.28 24.48
N GLU A 115 2.13 -21.43 25.49
CA GLU A 115 1.14 -20.45 25.94
C GLU A 115 0.84 -19.40 24.85
N ASP A 116 1.89 -18.92 24.17
CA ASP A 116 1.76 -17.97 23.07
C ASP A 116 0.91 -18.54 21.92
N THR A 117 1.13 -19.81 21.57
CA THR A 117 0.37 -20.51 20.53
C THR A 117 -1.09 -20.71 20.95
N PHE A 118 -1.35 -21.01 22.23
CA PHE A 118 -2.71 -21.12 22.75
C PHE A 118 -3.46 -19.78 22.73
N ILE A 119 -2.79 -18.70 23.15
CA ILE A 119 -3.33 -17.33 23.07
C ILE A 119 -3.68 -16.99 21.61
N LEU A 120 -2.80 -17.35 20.68
CA LEU A 120 -3.01 -17.15 19.25
C LEU A 120 -4.24 -17.92 18.73
N ILE A 121 -4.33 -19.22 19.00
CA ILE A 121 -5.47 -20.08 18.61
C ILE A 121 -6.78 -19.53 19.17
N ARG A 122 -6.76 -19.07 20.43
CA ARG A 122 -7.93 -18.46 21.06
C ARG A 122 -8.33 -17.16 20.39
N HIS A 123 -7.38 -16.28 20.09
CA HIS A 123 -7.64 -15.02 19.40
C HIS A 123 -8.19 -15.24 17.98
N ALA A 124 -7.70 -16.26 17.28
CA ALA A 124 -8.22 -16.72 15.99
C ALA A 124 -9.70 -17.08 16.07
N TYR A 125 -10.02 -17.95 17.03
CA TYR A 125 -11.37 -18.44 17.25
C TYR A 125 -12.34 -17.31 17.63
N GLU A 126 -11.94 -16.43 18.56
CA GLU A 126 -12.76 -15.29 18.99
C GLU A 126 -13.01 -14.28 17.85
N THR A 127 -12.06 -14.14 16.92
CA THR A 127 -12.19 -13.27 15.75
C THR A 127 -13.12 -13.88 14.71
N LEU A 128 -12.96 -15.18 14.40
CA LEU A 128 -13.74 -15.85 13.36
C LEU A 128 -15.16 -16.21 13.80
N LEU A 129 -15.40 -16.35 15.11
CA LEU A 129 -16.73 -16.63 15.66
C LEU A 129 -17.66 -15.40 15.58
N ASP A 130 -17.10 -14.19 15.66
CA ASP A 130 -17.87 -12.95 15.55
C ASP A 130 -18.05 -12.58 14.07
N PRO A 131 -19.27 -12.57 13.51
CA PRO A 131 -19.49 -12.30 12.09
C PRO A 131 -19.01 -10.91 11.67
N VAL A 132 -19.03 -9.92 12.57
CA VAL A 132 -18.56 -8.55 12.28
C VAL A 132 -17.04 -8.54 12.17
N LYS A 133 -16.34 -9.20 13.10
CA LYS A 133 -14.87 -9.30 13.08
C LYS A 133 -14.38 -10.18 11.95
N ARG A 134 -15.07 -11.30 11.65
CA ARG A 134 -14.80 -12.16 10.50
C ARG A 134 -14.89 -11.36 9.19
N TYR A 135 -15.97 -10.59 9.01
CA TYR A 135 -16.11 -9.71 7.85
C TYR A 135 -14.98 -8.67 7.75
N ALA A 136 -14.64 -8.03 8.86
CA ALA A 136 -13.55 -7.06 8.90
C ALA A 136 -12.18 -7.68 8.59
N TYR A 137 -11.90 -8.85 9.14
CA TYR A 137 -10.69 -9.63 8.88
C TYR A 137 -10.59 -10.04 7.41
N ASP A 138 -11.66 -10.60 6.84
CA ASP A 138 -11.70 -11.06 5.45
C ASP A 138 -11.52 -9.89 4.46
N ARG A 139 -11.96 -8.67 4.82
CA ARG A 139 -11.92 -7.50 3.93
C ARG A 139 -10.68 -6.61 4.09
N PHE A 140 -10.15 -6.48 5.31
CA PHE A 140 -9.10 -5.51 5.64
C PHE A 140 -7.82 -6.15 6.21
N GLY A 141 -7.82 -7.46 6.49
CA GLY A 141 -6.68 -8.20 7.03
C GLY A 141 -6.50 -8.09 8.54
N PRO A 142 -5.48 -8.77 9.13
CA PRO A 142 -5.25 -8.86 10.57
C PRO A 142 -4.99 -7.51 11.24
N ASP A 143 -4.36 -6.56 10.53
CA ASP A 143 -4.01 -5.23 11.04
C ASP A 143 -5.25 -4.41 11.49
N ILE A 144 -6.46 -4.76 11.06
CA ILE A 144 -7.67 -4.03 11.45
C ILE A 144 -8.12 -4.35 12.88
N LEU A 145 -7.65 -5.48 13.44
CA LEU A 145 -8.09 -6.00 14.74
C LEU A 145 -7.30 -5.43 15.91
N THR A 146 -6.20 -4.71 15.66
CA THR A 146 -5.30 -4.17 16.70
C THR A 146 -5.87 -2.97 17.46
N SER A 147 -7.00 -2.39 17.05
CA SER A 147 -7.61 -1.26 17.76
C SER A 147 -8.62 -1.73 18.83
N PRO A 148 -8.32 -1.54 20.13
CA PRO A 148 -9.20 -1.96 21.20
C PRO A 148 -10.20 -0.84 21.50
N LYS A 149 -11.40 -0.91 20.90
CA LYS A 149 -12.66 -0.34 21.44
C LYS A 149 -13.83 -0.70 20.52
N THR A 150 -14.66 -1.63 21.01
CA THR A 150 -16.07 -1.86 20.64
C THR A 150 -16.42 -1.56 19.19
N VAL A 151 -16.12 -2.47 18.26
CA VAL A 151 -16.06 -2.13 16.85
C VAL A 151 -17.33 -2.54 16.11
N SER A 152 -18.15 -1.57 15.74
CA SER A 152 -19.26 -1.79 14.81
C SER A 152 -18.75 -1.92 13.37
N LEU A 153 -19.52 -2.58 12.49
CA LEU A 153 -19.18 -2.71 11.07
C LEU A 153 -18.84 -1.36 10.41
N ARG A 154 -19.54 -0.29 10.81
CA ARG A 154 -19.32 1.06 10.29
C ARG A 154 -17.95 1.59 10.66
N GLU A 155 -17.47 1.29 11.86
CA GLU A 155 -16.16 1.74 12.34
C GLU A 155 -15.03 0.99 11.65
N TYR A 156 -15.19 -0.31 11.38
CA TYR A 156 -14.25 -1.06 10.54
C TYR A 156 -14.19 -0.50 9.12
N MET A 157 -15.35 -0.22 8.51
CA MET A 157 -15.39 0.40 7.18
C MET A 157 -14.76 1.79 7.17
N LEU A 158 -15.02 2.62 8.20
CA LEU A 158 -14.44 3.96 8.33
C LEU A 158 -12.92 3.90 8.58
N ALA A 159 -12.45 2.98 9.41
CA ALA A 159 -11.02 2.79 9.68
C ALA A 159 -10.27 2.30 8.43
N GLY A 160 -10.83 1.33 7.71
CA GLY A 160 -10.31 0.88 6.42
C GLY A 160 -10.31 2.00 5.38
N LEU A 161 -11.39 2.79 5.32
CA LEU A 161 -11.50 3.94 4.44
C LEU A 161 -10.44 5.01 4.77
N MET A 162 -10.27 5.37 6.04
CA MET A 162 -9.26 6.35 6.49
C MET A 162 -7.83 5.91 6.16
N ARG A 163 -7.53 4.61 6.28
CA ARG A 163 -6.22 4.06 5.91
C ARG A 163 -5.94 4.18 4.40
N SER A 164 -6.97 4.01 3.57
CA SER A 164 -6.86 4.16 2.12
C SER A 164 -6.92 5.63 1.64
N SER A 165 -7.67 6.49 2.34
CA SER A 165 -7.96 7.86 1.92
C SER A 165 -6.78 8.81 2.12
N GLY A 166 -5.90 8.55 3.09
CA GLY A 166 -4.69 9.35 3.30
C GLY A 166 -3.81 9.46 2.05
N PHE A 167 -3.67 8.36 1.30
CA PHE A 167 -2.94 8.34 0.03
C PHE A 167 -3.59 9.25 -1.03
N TYR A 168 -4.91 9.15 -1.20
CA TYR A 168 -5.65 9.94 -2.19
C TYR A 168 -5.69 11.43 -1.84
N ILE A 169 -5.80 11.77 -0.55
CA ILE A 169 -5.74 13.16 -0.07
C ILE A 169 -4.35 13.75 -0.30
N ALA A 170 -3.28 13.02 0.03
CA ALA A 170 -1.91 13.47 -0.22
C ALA A 170 -1.63 13.60 -1.72
N SER A 171 -2.08 12.64 -2.54
CA SER A 171 -1.92 12.68 -4.00
C SER A 171 -2.72 13.82 -4.64
N MET A 172 -3.95 14.07 -4.17
CA MET A 172 -4.77 15.19 -4.62
C MET A 172 -4.17 16.54 -4.21
N GLY A 173 -3.67 16.65 -2.98
CA GLY A 173 -2.94 17.84 -2.52
C GLY A 173 -1.69 18.10 -3.34
N PHE A 174 -0.92 17.06 -3.67
CA PHE A 174 0.24 17.16 -4.55
C PHE A 174 -0.14 17.59 -5.98
N MET A 175 -1.20 17.00 -6.55
CA MET A 175 -1.73 17.38 -7.87
C MET A 175 -2.20 18.85 -7.90
N LEU A 176 -2.87 19.30 -6.84
CA LEU A 176 -3.29 20.71 -6.71
C LEU A 176 -2.09 21.65 -6.55
N LEU A 177 -1.07 21.26 -5.77
CA LEU A 177 0.17 22.01 -5.66
C LEU A 177 0.89 22.13 -7.01
N LEU A 178 0.94 21.06 -7.81
CA LEU A 178 1.46 21.11 -9.17
C LEU A 178 0.63 22.00 -10.09
N ALA A 179 -0.70 21.94 -9.99
CA ALA A 179 -1.60 22.78 -10.78
C ALA A 179 -1.39 24.27 -10.47
N VAL A 180 -1.28 24.62 -9.18
CA VAL A 180 -1.07 26.00 -8.72
C VAL A 180 0.34 26.50 -9.02
N SER A 181 1.37 25.65 -8.86
CA SER A 181 2.77 26.01 -9.15
C SER A 181 3.09 26.06 -10.65
N GLY A 182 2.24 25.48 -11.51
CA GLY A 182 2.46 25.38 -12.94
C GLY A 182 1.83 26.47 -13.82
N ARG A 183 0.68 27.06 -13.47
CA ARG A 183 -0.05 27.97 -14.40
C ARG A 183 -0.99 28.97 -13.72
N ALA A 184 -0.47 29.89 -12.90
CA ALA A 184 -1.20 31.13 -12.59
C ALA A 184 -0.81 32.32 -13.49
N ARG A 185 0.18 32.20 -14.39
CA ARG A 185 0.57 33.29 -15.32
C ARG A 185 1.12 32.81 -16.67
N GLN A 186 0.23 32.40 -17.57
CA GLN A 186 0.46 32.53 -19.03
C GLN A 186 -0.84 32.97 -19.75
N GLY A 187 -1.63 33.82 -19.09
CA GLY A 187 -2.81 34.48 -19.67
C GLY A 187 -2.53 35.90 -20.17
N ALA A 188 -1.35 36.16 -20.72
CA ALA A 188 -1.01 37.45 -21.31
C ALA A 188 -0.05 37.25 -22.49
N TYR A 189 -0.58 36.77 -23.61
CA TYR A 189 0.04 37.00 -24.90
C TYR A 189 -0.92 37.83 -25.75
N VAL A 190 -0.58 39.12 -25.82
CA VAL A 190 -0.67 40.02 -26.98
C VAL A 190 -2.06 40.20 -27.63
N MET A 191 -2.69 41.32 -27.27
CA MET A 191 -3.44 42.14 -28.23
C MET A 191 -2.82 43.54 -28.18
N ALA A 192 -2.50 44.05 -29.37
CA ALA A 192 -1.83 45.32 -29.71
C ALA A 192 -0.29 45.34 -29.57
#